data_AF-A0A317JE11-F1
#
_entry.id   AF-A0A317JE11-F1
#
_cell.length_a   1.000
_cell.length_b   1.000
_cell.length_c   1.000
_cell.angle_alpha   90.00
_cell.angle_beta   90.00
_cell.angle_gamma   90.00
#
_symmetry.space_group_name_H-M   'P 1'
#
loop_
_entity.id
_entity.type
_entity.pdbx_description
1 polymer ?
#
loop_
_entity_poly.entity_id
_entity_poly.type
_entity_poly.pdbx_seq_one_letter_code
_entity_poly.pdbx_strand_id
1 'polypeptide(L)'
;MSFDWEGADPSSKMLYETIAILFRRDLRLLTFLFDPKSPRLKRRAGILREESWRLSEDEQLFVRVALDIWSGSGHVQLWEMTESWSGEEWKLFCLATANLPAKPSAGTDQGWPP
;
A
#
# COMPACT_ATOMS: atom_id res chain seq x y z
N MET A 1 -9.77 16.35 6.89
CA MET A 1 -10.52 15.35 6.11
C MET A 1 -10.20 14.01 6.73
N SER A 2 -11.19 13.22 7.15
CA SER A 2 -11.00 11.90 7.76
C SER A 2 -11.54 10.82 6.84
N PHE A 3 -10.87 9.67 6.79
CA PHE A 3 -11.34 8.47 6.11
C PHE A 3 -12.18 7.69 7.13
N ASP A 4 -13.49 7.86 7.07
CA ASP A 4 -14.42 7.14 7.93
C ASP A 4 -15.26 6.20 7.07
N TRP A 5 -14.73 4.99 6.88
CA TRP A 5 -15.38 3.95 6.09
C TRP A 5 -16.17 3.02 7.01
N GLU A 6 -17.38 3.45 7.34
CA GLU A 6 -18.33 2.61 8.07
C GLU A 6 -18.54 1.29 7.31
N GLY A 7 -18.41 0.18 8.02
CA GLY A 7 -18.62 -1.16 7.45
C GLY A 7 -17.53 -1.67 6.50
N ALA A 8 -16.42 -0.95 6.29
CA ALA A 8 -15.30 -1.48 5.50
C ALA A 8 -14.76 -2.78 6.12
N ASP A 9 -14.43 -3.73 5.25
CA ASP A 9 -13.92 -5.03 5.67
C ASP A 9 -12.56 -4.89 6.40
N PRO A 10 -12.23 -5.82 7.31
CA PRO A 10 -11.00 -5.74 8.08
C PRO A 10 -9.73 -5.67 7.23
N SER A 11 -9.71 -6.35 6.08
CA SER A 11 -8.54 -6.38 5.20
C SER A 11 -8.28 -5.01 4.56
N SER A 12 -9.32 -4.35 4.05
CA SER A 12 -9.22 -2.99 3.51
C SER A 12 -8.78 -1.99 4.56
N LYS A 13 -9.30 -2.07 5.79
CA LYS A 13 -8.89 -1.20 6.90
C LYS A 13 -7.42 -1.39 7.27
N MET A 14 -6.96 -2.62 7.31
CA MET A 14 -5.58 -2.96 7.59
C MET A 14 -4.63 -2.48 6.48
N LEU A 15 -4.97 -2.72 5.21
CA LEU A 15 -4.19 -2.21 4.07
C LEU A 15 -4.08 -0.67 4.09
N TYR A 16 -5.20 0.00 4.38
CA TYR A 16 -5.20 1.45 4.56
C TYR A 16 -4.29 1.89 5.71
N GLU A 17 -4.35 1.24 6.88
CA GLU A 17 -3.51 1.60 8.01
C GLU A 17 -2.02 1.36 7.73
N THR A 18 -1.67 0.28 7.05
CA THR A 18 -0.32 0.02 6.53
C THR A 18 0.16 1.19 5.64
N ILE A 19 -0.66 1.60 4.68
CA ILE A 19 -0.32 2.71 3.77
C ILE A 19 -0.28 4.06 4.53
N ALA A 20 -1.13 4.26 5.52
CA ALA A 20 -1.12 5.45 6.36
C ALA A 20 0.16 5.54 7.20
N ILE A 21 0.66 4.43 7.75
CA ILE A 21 1.95 4.39 8.44
C ILE A 21 3.08 4.71 7.45
N LEU A 22 3.07 4.09 6.27
CA LEU A 22 4.07 4.34 5.22
C LEU A 22 4.16 5.83 4.85
N PHE A 23 3.01 6.49 4.71
CA PHE A 23 2.92 7.92 4.39
C PHE A 23 3.10 8.84 5.60
N ARG A 24 3.50 8.34 6.77
CA ARG A 24 3.57 9.13 8.03
C ARG A 24 2.24 9.84 8.35
N ARG A 25 1.12 9.25 7.93
CA ARG A 25 -0.24 9.81 7.94
C ARG A 25 -0.38 11.16 7.21
N ASP A 26 0.44 11.43 6.19
CA ASP A 26 0.27 12.59 5.31
C ASP A 26 -1.09 12.52 4.60
N LEU A 27 -2.01 13.37 5.05
CA LEU A 27 -3.38 13.45 4.51
C LEU A 27 -3.40 13.83 3.04
N ARG A 28 -2.41 14.57 2.53
CA ARG A 28 -2.34 14.93 1.10
C ARG A 28 -2.10 13.68 0.26
N LEU A 29 -1.14 12.83 0.64
CA LEU A 29 -0.86 11.58 -0.08
C LEU A 29 -2.00 10.56 0.09
N LEU A 30 -2.61 10.50 1.28
CA LEU A 30 -3.77 9.63 1.50
C LEU A 30 -4.99 10.06 0.65
N THR A 31 -5.28 11.36 0.56
CA THR A 31 -6.40 11.88 -0.26
C THR A 31 -6.11 11.92 -1.75
N PHE A 32 -4.83 11.87 -2.12
CA PHE A 32 -4.40 11.56 -3.48
C PHE A 32 -4.79 10.14 -3.87
N LEU A 33 -4.51 9.17 -2.99
CA LEU A 33 -4.67 7.74 -3.29
C LEU A 33 -6.13 7.24 -3.14
N PHE A 34 -6.82 7.63 -2.06
CA PHE A 34 -8.06 6.99 -1.62
C PHE A 34 -9.31 7.85 -1.80
N ASP A 35 -10.45 7.18 -2.00
CA ASP A 35 -11.77 7.80 -1.94
C ASP A 35 -12.14 8.04 -0.45
N PRO A 36 -12.43 9.29 -0.04
CA PRO A 36 -12.75 9.59 1.35
C PRO A 36 -14.07 8.96 1.82
N LYS A 37 -14.95 8.56 0.90
CA LYS A 37 -16.28 8.02 1.21
C LYS A 37 -16.37 6.49 1.10
N SER A 38 -15.36 5.83 0.56
CA SER A 38 -15.39 4.38 0.35
C SER A 38 -13.99 3.76 0.41
N PRO A 39 -13.86 2.50 0.89
CA PRO A 39 -12.58 1.81 1.07
C PRO A 39 -11.98 1.34 -0.27
N ARG A 40 -11.66 2.29 -1.14
CA ARG A 40 -11.11 2.04 -2.48
C ARG A 40 -10.18 3.17 -2.91
N LEU A 41 -9.37 2.87 -3.91
CA LEU A 41 -8.61 3.89 -4.62
C LEU A 41 -9.56 4.91 -5.27
N LYS A 42 -9.20 6.18 -5.20
CA LYS A 42 -9.97 7.28 -5.81
C LYS A 42 -10.11 7.15 -7.32
N ARG A 43 -9.09 6.57 -7.95
CA ARG A 43 -8.99 6.27 -9.39
C ARG A 43 -8.31 4.93 -9.60
N ARG A 44 -8.27 4.43 -10.83
CA ARG A 44 -7.54 3.21 -11.18
C ARG A 44 -6.04 3.38 -10.87
N ALA A 45 -5.38 2.31 -10.44
CA ALA A 45 -3.95 2.33 -10.07
C ALA A 45 -3.05 2.92 -11.16
N GLY A 46 -3.29 2.59 -12.43
CA GLY A 46 -2.54 3.16 -13.56
C GLY A 46 -2.66 4.69 -13.64
N ILE A 47 -3.87 5.22 -13.46
CA ILE A 47 -4.11 6.67 -13.47
C ILE A 47 -3.43 7.34 -12.27
N LEU A 48 -3.49 6.75 -11.08
CA LEU A 48 -2.81 7.29 -9.89
C LEU A 48 -1.29 7.29 -10.05
N ARG A 49 -0.73 6.26 -10.69
CA ARG A 49 0.70 6.20 -11.05
C ARG A 49 1.08 7.26 -12.07
N GLU A 50 0.22 7.55 -13.05
CA GLU A 50 0.45 8.63 -14.00
C GLU A 50 0.32 10.02 -13.34
N GLU A 51 -0.65 10.20 -12.44
CA GLU A 51 -0.84 11.47 -11.74
C GLU A 51 0.27 11.76 -10.73
N SER A 52 0.96 10.73 -10.22
CA SER A 52 2.05 10.91 -9.27
C SER A 52 3.26 11.62 -9.89
N TRP A 53 3.39 11.70 -11.22
CA TRP A 53 4.46 12.46 -11.89
C TRP A 53 4.54 13.94 -11.48
N ARG A 54 3.49 14.48 -10.84
CA ARG A 54 3.46 15.85 -10.30
C ARG A 54 4.03 15.96 -8.87
N LEU A 55 4.34 14.84 -8.24
CA LEU A 55 4.90 14.74 -6.89
C LEU A 55 6.43 14.66 -6.97
N SER A 56 7.12 14.78 -5.82
CA SER A 56 8.56 14.53 -5.77
C SER A 56 8.90 13.07 -6.13
N GLU A 57 10.14 12.78 -6.50
CA GLU A 57 10.58 11.42 -6.83
C GLU A 57 10.36 10.44 -5.66
N ASP A 58 10.64 10.88 -4.43
CA ASP A 58 10.39 10.08 -3.22
C ASP A 58 8.90 9.79 -3.03
N GLU A 59 8.05 10.80 -3.22
CA GLU A 59 6.59 10.66 -3.13
C GLU A 59 6.03 9.75 -4.24
N GLN A 60 6.61 9.82 -5.45
CA GLN A 60 6.26 8.91 -6.54
C GLN A 60 6.56 7.46 -6.15
N LEU A 61 7.73 7.21 -5.55
CA LEU A 61 8.09 5.88 -5.09
C LEU A 61 7.14 5.40 -3.97
N PHE A 62 6.81 6.26 -3.02
CA PHE A 62 5.80 5.99 -2.00
C PHE A 62 4.44 5.61 -2.60
N VAL A 63 3.95 6.35 -3.59
CA VAL A 63 2.70 6.03 -4.28
C VAL A 63 2.77 4.67 -4.96
N ARG A 64 3.87 4.37 -5.67
CA ARG A 64 4.05 3.07 -6.33
C ARG A 64 4.01 1.91 -5.31
N VAL A 65 4.73 2.05 -4.19
CA VAL A 65 4.75 1.04 -3.12
C VAL A 65 3.36 0.89 -2.49
N ALA A 66 2.66 1.99 -2.24
CA ALA A 66 1.30 1.95 -1.70
C ALA A 66 0.30 1.25 -2.65
N LEU A 67 0.42 1.48 -3.96
CA LEU A 67 -0.39 0.79 -4.97
C LEU A 67 -0.08 -0.71 -5.01
N ASP A 68 1.18 -1.11 -4.85
CA ASP A 68 1.57 -2.52 -4.74
C ASP A 68 1.04 -3.17 -3.47
N ILE A 69 1.09 -2.48 -2.33
CA ILE A 69 0.49 -2.97 -1.09
C ILE A 69 -1.01 -3.16 -1.26
N TRP A 70 -1.70 -2.17 -1.83
CA TRP A 70 -3.15 -2.22 -2.00
C TRP A 70 -3.62 -3.33 -2.94
N SER A 71 -2.90 -3.53 -4.04
CA SER A 71 -3.27 -4.51 -5.08
C SER A 71 -2.65 -5.89 -4.88
N GLY A 72 -1.61 -5.99 -4.06
CA GLY A 72 -0.80 -7.19 -3.88
C GLY A 72 0.09 -7.54 -5.07
N SER A 73 0.38 -6.60 -5.99
CA SER A 73 1.13 -6.90 -7.22
C SER A 73 2.65 -7.01 -7.04
N GLY A 74 3.25 -6.23 -6.13
CA GLY A 74 4.69 -6.27 -5.86
C GLY A 74 5.59 -5.93 -7.05
N HIS A 75 5.23 -4.90 -7.84
CA HIS A 75 5.99 -4.48 -9.02
C HIS A 75 7.21 -3.60 -8.71
N VAL A 76 7.22 -2.90 -7.57
CA VAL A 76 8.35 -2.09 -7.11
C VAL A 76 9.48 -2.99 -6.65
N GLN A 77 10.68 -2.72 -7.14
CA GLN A 77 11.85 -3.53 -6.83
C GLN A 77 12.51 -2.98 -5.55
N LEU A 78 12.93 -3.88 -4.66
CA LEU A 78 13.50 -3.50 -3.36
C LEU A 78 14.73 -2.59 -3.49
N TRP A 79 15.54 -2.76 -4.54
CA TRP A 79 16.73 -1.92 -4.75
C TRP A 79 16.36 -0.46 -5.05
N GLU A 80 15.27 -0.20 -5.80
CA GLU A 80 14.78 1.16 -6.05
C GLU A 80 14.47 1.87 -4.73
N MET A 81 13.92 1.12 -3.76
CA MET A 81 13.62 1.62 -2.43
C MET A 81 14.90 1.89 -1.64
N THR A 82 15.87 0.98 -1.64
CA THR A 82 17.12 1.18 -0.88
C THR A 82 18.03 2.27 -1.43
N GLU A 83 17.91 2.63 -2.71
CA GLU A 83 18.68 3.72 -3.33
C GLU A 83 18.06 5.10 -3.11
N SER A 84 16.73 5.20 -3.06
CA SER A 84 16.01 6.47 -2.90
C SER A 84 15.70 6.81 -1.44
N TRP A 85 15.35 5.83 -0.62
CA TRP A 85 14.89 6.07 0.75
C TRP A 85 16.03 6.14 1.76
N SER A 86 15.89 7.06 2.73
CA SER A 86 16.76 7.10 3.90
C SER A 86 16.41 5.96 4.88
N GLY A 87 17.23 5.81 5.92
CA GLY A 87 16.96 4.85 7.00
C GLY A 87 15.61 5.06 7.70
N GLU A 88 15.08 6.28 7.73
CA GLU A 88 13.75 6.54 8.31
C GLU A 88 12.62 5.99 7.44
N GLU A 89 12.64 6.27 6.13
CA GLU A 89 11.62 5.75 5.21
C GLU A 89 11.67 4.23 5.15
N TRP A 90 12.88 3.63 5.17
CA TRP A 90 13.03 2.19 5.24
C TRP A 90 12.40 1.61 6.52
N LYS A 91 12.63 2.24 7.67
CA LYS A 91 12.02 1.82 8.94
C LYS A 91 10.50 1.90 8.90
N LEU A 92 9.94 2.95 8.29
CA LEU A 92 8.49 3.11 8.12
C LEU A 92 7.91 2.03 7.23
N PHE A 93 8.59 1.70 6.13
CA PHE A 93 8.19 0.59 5.28
C PHE A 93 8.18 -0.73 6.04
N CYS A 94 9.26 -1.07 6.76
CA CYS A 94 9.31 -2.28 7.57
C CYS A 94 8.21 -2.32 8.63
N LEU A 95 7.96 -1.20 9.32
CA LEU A 95 6.89 -1.07 10.31
C LEU A 95 5.51 -1.26 9.68
N ALA A 96 5.28 -0.64 8.51
CA ALA A 96 4.03 -0.74 7.77
C ALA A 96 3.76 -2.18 7.34
N THR A 97 4.75 -2.86 6.78
CA THR A 97 4.61 -4.23 6.27
C THR A 97 4.59 -5.30 7.36
N ALA A 98 5.16 -5.05 8.54
CA ALA A 98 5.10 -5.98 9.66
C ALA A 98 3.66 -6.26 10.15
N ASN A 99 2.73 -5.35 9.84
CA ASN A 99 1.31 -5.50 10.16
C ASN A 99 0.52 -6.27 9.10
N LEU A 100 1.14 -6.62 7.96
CA LEU A 100 0.47 -7.42 6.94
C LEU A 100 0.47 -8.89 7.35
N PRO A 101 -0.67 -9.60 7.23
CA PRO A 101 -0.74 -11.01 7.54
C PRO A 101 0.14 -11.78 6.56
N ALA A 102 0.88 -12.76 7.08
CA ALA A 102 1.53 -13.74 6.23
C ALA A 102 0.47 -14.34 5.30
N LYS A 103 0.69 -14.25 3.99
CA LYS A 103 -0.16 -14.96 3.03
C LYS A 103 -0.09 -16.45 3.43
N PRO A 104 -1.24 -17.13 3.66
CA PRO A 104 -1.19 -18.55 3.96
C PRO A 104 -0.45 -19.22 2.81
N SER A 105 0.62 -19.96 3.14
CA SER A 105 1.30 -20.83 2.19
C SER A 105 0.21 -21.68 1.54
N ALA A 106 0.14 -21.65 0.21
CA ALA A 106 -0.77 -22.49 -0.55
C ALA A 106 -0.70 -23.90 0.04
N GLY A 107 -1.86 -24.41 0.44
CA GLY A 107 -1.99 -25.58 1.29
C GLY A 107 -1.13 -26.75 0.82
N THR A 108 -0.58 -27.48 1.78
CA THR A 108 -0.29 -28.90 1.65
C THR A 108 -1.37 -29.58 0.80
N ASP A 109 -0.96 -30.13 -0.34
CA ASP A 109 -1.72 -31.06 -1.17
C ASP A 109 -2.35 -32.13 -0.26
N GLN A 110 -3.62 -31.95 0.10
CA GLN A 110 -4.43 -33.04 0.63
C GLN A 110 -5.00 -33.83 -0.54
N GLY A 111 -4.36 -34.97 -0.80
CA GLY A 111 -5.04 -36.22 -1.15
C GLY A 111 -5.71 -36.29 -2.52
N TRP A 112 -4.97 -36.78 -3.51
CA TRP A 112 -5.57 -37.55 -4.59
C TRP A 112 -5.65 -39.02 -4.11
N PRO A 113 -6.82 -39.62 -3.91
CA PRO A 113 -6.91 -41.07 -3.82
C PRO A 113 -6.81 -41.69 -5.23
N PRO A 114 -6.30 -42.92 -5.34
CA PRO A 114 -6.15 -43.64 -6.63
C PRO A 114 -7.48 -43.91 -7.33
#